data_AF-A0A380FL03-F1
#
_entry.id   AF-A0A380FL03-F1
#
_cell.length_a   1.000
_cell.length_b   1.000
_cell.length_c   1.000
_cell.angle_alpha   90.00
_cell.angle_beta   90.00
_cell.angle_gamma   90.00
#
_symmetry.space_group_name_H-M   'P 1'
#
loop_
_entity.id
_entity.type
_entity.pdbx_description
1 polymer ?
#
loop_
_entity_poly.entity_id
_entity_poly.type
_entity_poly.pdbx_seq_one_letter_code
_entity_poly.pdbx_strand_id
1 'polypeptide(L)'
;MVLLIQLLPLNGWYMVNEIAVRNFTDNYRYNLLETVADAFEFDTLRNNTFNKDRTLVELNYAVYHSFRNEGVSIVDHLTASKQFEMFEQAEHTAGREVTGKWSWLAPSLSPSLVPNYHHGV
;
A
#
# COMPACT_ATOMS: atom_id res chain seq x y z
N MET A 1 -16.69 -17.72 29.17
CA MET A 1 -17.04 -16.28 29.21
C MET A 1 -16.03 -15.56 28.32
N VAL A 2 -16.46 -15.07 27.15
CA VAL A 2 -15.58 -14.30 26.26
C VAL A 2 -15.73 -12.83 26.67
N LEU A 3 -14.61 -12.20 27.05
CA LEU A 3 -14.58 -10.77 27.33
C LEU A 3 -14.59 -10.01 25.99
N LEU A 4 -15.65 -9.24 25.73
CA LEU A 4 -15.74 -8.36 24.58
C LEU A 4 -15.47 -6.92 25.02
N ILE A 5 -14.39 -6.32 24.53
CA ILE A 5 -14.09 -4.90 24.73
C ILE A 5 -14.70 -4.12 23.56
N GLN A 6 -15.71 -3.29 23.85
CA GLN A 6 -16.46 -2.56 22.81
C GLN A 6 -15.71 -1.36 22.22
N LEU A 7 -14.77 -0.77 22.96
CA LEU A 7 -14.05 0.45 22.56
C LEU A 7 -12.55 0.25 22.78
N LEU A 8 -11.83 0.02 21.68
CA LEU A 8 -10.37 -0.13 21.66
C LEU A 8 -9.81 0.50 20.38
N PRO A 9 -9.64 1.84 20.32
CA PRO A 9 -9.03 2.47 19.16
C PRO A 9 -7.56 2.04 19.05
N LEU A 10 -7.15 1.67 17.83
CA LEU A 10 -5.80 1.23 17.51
C LEU A 10 -5.33 1.96 16.26
N ASN A 11 -4.03 2.24 16.18
CA ASN A 11 -3.38 2.79 15.00
C ASN A 11 -1.98 2.22 14.81
N GLY A 12 -1.46 2.43 13.60
CA GLY A 12 -0.06 2.24 13.25
C GLY A 12 0.39 3.45 12.43
N TRP A 13 1.30 3.23 11.50
CA TRP A 13 1.68 4.19 10.46
C TRP A 13 1.15 3.75 9.11
N TYR A 14 0.95 4.70 8.20
CA TYR A 14 0.46 4.41 6.85
C TYR A 14 1.50 3.66 6.01
N MET A 15 1.01 2.81 5.12
CA MET A 15 1.70 2.38 3.92
C MET A 15 1.36 3.33 2.75
N VAL A 16 2.36 3.73 1.96
CA VAL A 16 2.22 4.75 0.89
C VAL A 16 1.02 4.49 -0.03
N ASN A 17 0.82 3.23 -0.44
CA ASN A 17 -0.24 2.85 -1.37
C ASN A 17 -1.65 3.15 -0.83
N GLU A 18 -1.86 3.13 0.50
CA GLU A 18 -3.14 3.47 1.12
C GLU A 18 -3.55 4.91 0.80
N ILE A 19 -2.58 5.82 0.72
CA ILE A 19 -2.81 7.22 0.41
C ILE A 19 -2.77 7.43 -1.10
N ALA A 20 -1.64 7.13 -1.74
CA ALA A 20 -1.39 7.50 -3.14
C ALA A 20 -2.31 6.75 -4.11
N VAL A 21 -2.51 5.46 -3.91
CA VAL A 21 -3.26 4.60 -4.85
C VAL A 21 -4.72 4.49 -4.46
N ARG A 22 -5.03 4.37 -3.16
CA ARG A 22 -6.40 4.13 -2.71
C ARG A 22 -7.13 5.43 -2.39
N ASN A 23 -6.64 6.23 -1.46
CA ASN A 23 -7.34 7.46 -1.09
C ASN A 23 -7.37 8.46 -2.26
N PHE A 24 -6.24 8.75 -2.90
CA PHE A 24 -6.19 9.80 -3.92
C PHE A 24 -6.79 9.39 -5.26
N THR A 25 -6.55 8.16 -5.75
CA THR A 25 -6.87 7.83 -7.14
C THR A 25 -8.11 6.97 -7.34
N ASP A 26 -8.66 6.32 -6.32
CA ASP A 26 -9.93 5.60 -6.47
C ASP A 26 -11.04 6.59 -6.86
N ASN A 27 -11.83 6.24 -7.89
CA ASN A 27 -12.84 7.14 -8.48
C ASN A 27 -13.98 7.52 -7.52
N TYR A 28 -14.24 6.67 -6.52
CA TYR A 28 -15.23 6.89 -5.46
C TYR A 28 -14.64 7.58 -4.23
N ARG A 29 -13.37 8.01 -4.30
CA ARG A 29 -12.65 8.74 -3.25
C ARG A 29 -12.33 10.15 -3.75
N TYR A 30 -11.07 10.59 -3.70
CA TYR A 30 -10.70 11.93 -4.18
C TYR A 30 -10.61 12.03 -5.71
N ASN A 31 -10.53 10.89 -6.42
CA ASN A 31 -10.52 10.82 -7.90
C ASN A 31 -9.51 11.77 -8.57
N LEU A 32 -8.28 11.83 -8.07
CA LEU A 32 -7.25 12.78 -8.51
C LEU A 32 -6.34 12.26 -9.63
N LEU A 33 -6.60 11.07 -10.19
CA LEU A 33 -5.70 10.46 -11.16
C LEU A 33 -5.46 11.35 -12.39
N GLU A 34 -6.52 11.92 -12.97
CA GLU A 34 -6.42 12.84 -14.11
C GLU A 34 -5.70 14.14 -13.73
N THR A 35 -6.10 14.78 -12.63
CA THR A 35 -5.48 16.03 -12.16
C THR A 35 -3.99 15.88 -11.90
N VAL A 36 -3.56 14.76 -11.31
CA VAL A 36 -2.15 14.50 -11.03
C VAL A 36 -1.39 14.15 -12.30
N ALA A 37 -1.99 13.39 -13.22
CA ALA A 37 -1.38 13.11 -14.52
C ALA A 37 -1.13 14.38 -15.32
N ASP A 38 -2.10 15.31 -15.33
CA ASP A 38 -1.98 16.61 -15.98
C ASP A 38 -0.86 17.44 -15.33
N ALA A 39 -0.76 17.43 -14.01
CA ALA A 39 0.32 18.12 -13.28
C ALA A 39 1.72 17.54 -13.55
N PHE A 40 1.79 16.26 -13.93
CA PHE A 40 3.03 15.61 -14.38
C PHE A 40 3.26 15.70 -15.89
N GLU A 41 2.42 16.45 -16.62
CA GLU A 41 2.50 16.59 -18.09
C GLU A 41 2.36 15.23 -18.80
N PHE A 42 1.54 14.33 -18.26
CA PHE A 42 1.21 13.04 -18.87
C PHE A 42 -0.08 13.17 -19.70
N ASP A 43 0.03 13.84 -20.84
CA ASP A 43 -1.03 14.37 -21.74
C ASP A 43 -2.22 13.46 -22.09
N THR A 44 -2.14 12.15 -21.85
CA THR A 44 -3.22 11.22 -22.18
C THR A 44 -3.22 10.00 -21.28
N LEU A 45 -4.37 9.67 -20.71
CA LEU A 45 -4.57 8.44 -19.92
C LEU A 45 -5.14 7.28 -20.75
N ARG A 46 -4.90 7.26 -22.06
CA ARG A 46 -5.25 6.09 -22.90
C ARG A 46 -4.46 4.88 -22.43
N ASN A 47 -5.10 3.71 -22.39
CA ASN A 47 -4.52 2.51 -21.80
C ASN A 47 -3.17 2.09 -22.43
N ASN A 48 -2.95 2.35 -23.72
CA ASN A 48 -1.70 2.01 -24.42
C ASN A 48 -0.54 2.97 -24.17
N THR A 49 -0.76 4.07 -23.44
CA THR A 49 0.27 5.07 -23.12
C THR A 49 0.99 4.78 -21.80
N PHE A 50 0.41 3.92 -20.96
CA PHE A 50 0.88 3.60 -19.60
C PHE A 50 0.99 4.81 -18.67
N ASN A 51 0.41 5.96 -19.05
CA ASN A 51 0.48 7.17 -18.23
C ASN A 51 -0.29 7.03 -16.91
N LYS A 52 -1.32 6.17 -16.85
CA LYS A 52 -1.98 5.83 -15.57
C LYS A 52 -0.98 5.21 -14.60
N ASP A 53 -0.26 4.18 -15.05
CA ASP A 53 0.75 3.50 -14.23
C ASP A 53 1.90 4.43 -13.85
N ARG A 54 2.40 5.24 -14.79
CA ARG A 54 3.43 6.26 -14.52
C ARG A 54 2.95 7.26 -13.47
N THR A 55 1.72 7.77 -13.59
CA THR A 55 1.13 8.70 -12.62
C THR A 55 1.09 8.08 -11.22
N LEU A 56 0.69 6.81 -11.11
CA LEU A 56 0.65 6.11 -9.82
C LEU A 56 2.03 5.98 -9.20
N VAL A 57 3.07 5.63 -9.98
CA VAL A 57 4.44 5.52 -9.48
C VAL A 57 4.96 6.86 -8.96
N GLU A 58 4.82 7.93 -9.75
CA GLU A 58 5.27 9.27 -9.35
C GLU A 58 4.49 9.82 -8.15
N LEU A 59 3.18 9.57 -8.08
CA LEU A 59 2.36 9.98 -6.93
C LEU A 59 2.73 9.21 -5.65
N ASN A 60 3.07 7.92 -5.75
CA ASN A 60 3.58 7.16 -4.61
C ASN A 60 4.89 7.76 -4.09
N TYR A 61 5.82 8.09 -4.99
CA TYR A 61 7.06 8.76 -4.62
C TYR A 61 6.80 10.12 -3.96
N ALA A 62 5.91 10.94 -4.54
CA ALA A 62 5.57 12.25 -4.00
C ALA A 62 4.99 12.18 -2.58
N VAL A 63 4.09 11.21 -2.31
CA VAL A 63 3.53 10.98 -0.97
C VAL A 63 4.62 10.52 0.00
N TYR A 64 5.42 9.52 -0.38
CA TYR A 64 6.51 9.03 0.47
C TYR A 64 7.49 10.16 0.81
N HIS A 65 7.95 10.91 -0.21
CA HIS A 65 8.86 12.03 -0.04
C HIS A 65 8.28 13.10 0.89
N SER A 66 7.00 13.46 0.72
CA SER A 66 6.34 14.47 1.56
C SER A 66 6.32 14.08 3.04
N PHE A 67 5.94 12.83 3.35
CA PHE A 67 5.93 12.33 4.73
C PHE A 67 7.35 12.30 5.33
N ARG A 68 8.34 11.88 4.54
CA ARG A 68 9.75 11.86 4.97
C ARG A 68 10.28 13.26 5.23
N ASN A 69 9.92 14.23 4.40
CA ASN A 69 10.32 15.63 4.57
C ASN A 69 9.76 16.25 5.87
N GLU A 70 8.53 15.89 6.23
CA GLU A 70 7.88 16.33 7.48
C GLU A 70 8.23 15.47 8.70
N GLY A 71 9.11 14.48 8.56
CA GLY A 71 9.50 13.59 9.65
C GLY A 71 8.38 12.66 10.15
N VAL A 72 7.33 12.45 9.36
CA VAL A 72 6.20 11.57 9.70
C VAL A 72 6.50 10.14 9.27
N SER A 73 6.24 9.18 10.17
CA SER A 73 6.42 7.75 9.89
C SER A 73 5.50 7.28 8.76
N ILE A 74 6.11 6.65 7.74
CA ILE A 74 5.45 6.01 6.61
C ILE A 74 6.32 4.86 6.10
N VAL A 75 5.70 3.84 5.50
CA VAL A 75 6.40 2.69 4.92
C VAL A 75 5.97 2.45 3.47
N ASP A 76 6.89 2.09 2.59
CA ASP A 76 6.54 1.65 1.23
C ASP A 76 6.12 0.17 1.21
N HIS A 77 5.42 -0.25 0.16
CA HIS A 77 4.86 -1.60 0.07
C HIS A 77 5.90 -2.71 -0.05
N LEU A 78 7.09 -2.44 -0.63
CA LEU A 78 8.15 -3.45 -0.74
C LEU A 78 8.76 -3.73 0.64
N THR A 79 9.06 -2.67 1.38
CA THR A 79 9.56 -2.77 2.76
C THR A 79 8.52 -3.40 3.68
N ALA A 80 7.24 -3.00 3.58
CA ALA A 80 6.16 -3.58 4.37
C ALA A 80 6.00 -5.09 4.11
N SER A 81 6.05 -5.52 2.84
CA SER A 81 6.02 -6.94 2.50
C SER A 81 7.23 -7.69 3.02
N LYS A 82 8.43 -7.08 3.04
CA LYS A 82 9.61 -7.72 3.63
C LYS A 82 9.49 -7.87 5.14
N GLN A 83 8.92 -6.88 5.82
CA GLN A 83 8.61 -6.96 7.26
C GLN A 83 7.57 -8.05 7.55
N PHE A 84 6.58 -8.23 6.67
CA PHE A 84 5.61 -9.31 6.78
C PHE A 84 6.28 -10.69 6.61
N GLU A 85 7.19 -10.87 5.65
CA GLU A 85 7.96 -12.11 5.49
C GLU A 85 8.80 -12.43 6.76
N MET A 86 9.39 -11.42 7.39
CA MET A 86 10.10 -11.59 8.67
C MET A 86 9.15 -12.02 9.79
N PHE A 87 7.92 -11.49 9.82
CA PHE A 87 6.89 -11.92 10.75
C PHE A 87 6.51 -13.39 10.52
N GLU A 88 6.31 -13.82 9.28
CA GLU A 88 6.02 -15.23 8.95
C GLU A 88 7.13 -16.16 9.48
N GLN A 89 8.40 -15.81 9.25
CA GLN A 89 9.55 -16.57 9.74
C GLN A 89 9.57 -16.67 11.28
N ALA A 90 9.24 -15.58 11.97
CA ALA A 90 9.20 -15.55 13.43
C ALA A 90 8.06 -16.43 13.98
N GLU A 91 6.89 -16.42 13.36
CA GLU A 91 5.76 -17.29 13.73
C GLU A 91 6.11 -18.76 13.53
N HIS A 92 6.67 -19.11 12.37
CA HIS A 92 7.12 -20.48 12.09
C HIS A 92 8.20 -20.96 13.06
N THR A 93 9.18 -20.11 13.38
CA THR A 93 10.24 -20.43 14.36
C THR A 93 9.64 -20.70 15.74
N ALA A 94 8.55 -20.01 16.08
CA ALA A 94 7.84 -20.20 17.33
C ALA A 94 6.76 -21.30 17.27
N GLY A 95 6.69 -22.06 16.17
CA GLY A 95 5.73 -23.16 15.98
C GLY A 95 4.28 -22.69 15.84
N ARG A 96 4.04 -21.46 15.38
CA ARG A 96 2.71 -20.89 15.15
C ARG A 96 2.39 -20.86 13.67
N GLU A 97 1.12 -21.08 13.35
CA GLU A 97 0.58 -20.92 12.00
C GLU A 97 0.30 -19.45 11.72
N VAL A 98 0.69 -18.99 10.53
CA VAL A 98 0.35 -17.64 10.06
C VAL A 98 -1.04 -17.69 9.44
N THR A 99 -1.87 -16.70 9.76
CA THR A 99 -3.17 -16.53 9.13
C THR A 99 -3.23 -15.17 8.45
N GLY A 100 -3.78 -15.12 7.24
CA GLY A 100 -3.86 -13.92 6.44
C GLY A 100 -5.11 -13.88 5.57
N LYS A 101 -5.31 -12.75 4.92
CA LYS A 101 -6.25 -12.63 3.81
C LYS A 101 -5.48 -12.07 2.64
N TRP A 102 -5.02 -12.93 1.74
CA TRP A 102 -4.23 -12.57 0.57
C TRP A 102 -4.72 -11.32 -0.18
N SER A 103 -6.03 -11.21 -0.44
CA SER A 103 -6.64 -10.04 -1.13
C SER A 103 -6.44 -8.70 -0.41
N TRP A 104 -6.05 -8.71 0.86
CA TRP A 104 -5.72 -7.53 1.66
C TRP A 104 -4.22 -7.39 1.94
N LEU A 105 -3.44 -8.46 1.75
CA LEU A 105 -1.98 -8.44 1.93
C LEU A 105 -1.25 -7.99 0.66
N ALA A 106 -1.74 -8.38 -0.52
CA ALA A 106 -1.17 -7.94 -1.79
C ALA A 106 -1.34 -6.42 -1.96
N PRO A 107 -0.26 -5.65 -2.21
CA PRO A 107 -0.35 -4.20 -2.32
C PRO A 107 -1.07 -3.79 -3.61
N SER A 108 -1.76 -2.65 -3.57
CA SER A 108 -2.56 -2.17 -4.72
C SER A 108 -1.75 -1.67 -5.92
N LEU A 109 -0.43 -1.53 -5.78
CA LEU A 109 0.50 -1.20 -6.85
C LEU A 109 1.64 -2.22 -6.81
N SER A 110 2.01 -2.73 -7.99
CA SER A 110 3.09 -3.71 -8.18
C SER A 110 3.02 -4.96 -7.28
N PRO A 111 1.84 -5.61 -7.12
CA PRO A 111 1.70 -6.76 -6.21
C PRO A 111 2.61 -7.93 -6.57
N SER A 112 2.90 -8.17 -7.85
CA SER A 112 3.78 -9.26 -8.27
C SER A 112 5.25 -9.08 -7.85
N LEU A 113 5.66 -7.89 -7.39
CA LEU A 113 7.03 -7.62 -6.94
C LEU A 113 7.29 -8.01 -5.49
N VAL A 114 6.25 -8.42 -4.75
CA VAL A 114 6.38 -8.76 -3.33
C VAL A 114 6.15 -10.26 -3.08
N PRO A 115 6.84 -10.86 -2.09
CA PRO A 115 6.73 -12.30 -1.82
C PRO A 115 5.30 -12.74 -1.56
N ASN A 116 4.60 -12.05 -0.65
CA ASN A 116 3.25 -12.36 -0.18
C ASN A 116 2.18 -12.44 -1.29
N TYR A 117 2.45 -11.94 -2.49
CA TYR A 117 1.58 -12.17 -3.65
C TYR A 117 1.63 -13.62 -4.17
N HIS A 118 2.76 -14.31 -4.08
CA HIS A 118 3.00 -15.60 -4.73
C HIS A 118 2.63 -16.82 -3.87
N HIS A 119 2.64 -16.68 -2.54
CA HIS A 119 2.47 -17.83 -1.63
C HIS A 119 1.23 -17.76 -0.75
N GLY A 120 0.40 -16.72 -0.85
CA GLY A 120 -0.98 -16.72 -0.34
C GLY A 120 -1.13 -17.15 1.11
N VAL A 121 -1.18 -16.20 2.04
CA VAL A 121 -1.60 -16.46 3.44
C VAL A 121 -3.08 -16.17 3.64
#